data_AF-T0XUN9-F1
#
_entry.id   AF-T0XUN9-F1
#
_cell.length_a   1.000
_cell.length_b   1.000
_cell.length_c   1.000
_cell.angle_alpha   90.00
_cell.angle_beta   90.00
_cell.angle_gamma   90.00
#
_symmetry.space_group_name_H-M   'P 1'
#
loop_
_entity.id
_entity.type
_entity.pdbx_description
1 polymer ?
#
loop_
_entity_poly.entity_id
_entity_poly.type
_entity_poly.pdbx_seq_one_letter_code
_entity_poly.pdbx_strand_id
1 'polypeptide(L)' 'MQSLIVTCRLHGIDPYTYLVDVLQRVGQHPASRVAELTPRQWKQHFAQNPLRSDLYAIDAG' A
#
# COMPACT_ATOMS: atom_id res chain seq x y z
N MET A 1 -9.86 -16.64 -8.72
CA MET A 1 -9.47 -15.50 -7.86
C MET A 1 -8.03 -15.12 -8.18
N GLN A 2 -7.77 -13.85 -8.53
CA GLN A 2 -6.40 -13.34 -8.66
C GLN A 2 -5.99 -12.75 -7.30
N SER A 3 -4.83 -13.10 -6.78
CA SER A 3 -4.37 -12.53 -5.50
C SER A 3 -4.00 -11.06 -5.68
N LEU A 4 -4.13 -10.25 -4.61
CA LEU A 4 -3.73 -8.83 -4.62
C LEU A 4 -2.28 -8.64 -5.07
N ILE A 5 -1.41 -9.60 -4.78
CA ILE A 5 0.00 -9.63 -5.19
C ILE A 5 0.13 -9.75 -6.72
N VAL A 6 -0.71 -10.58 -7.36
CA VAL A 6 -0.74 -10.70 -8.83
C VAL A 6 -1.21 -9.40 -9.47
N THR A 7 -2.24 -8.77 -8.91
CA THR A 7 -2.75 -7.47 -9.38
C THR A 7 -1.70 -6.36 -9.25
N CYS A 8 -0.93 -6.32 -8.15
CA CYS A 8 0.17 -5.36 -7.99
C CYS A 8 1.21 -5.50 -9.11
N ARG A 9 1.64 -6.72 -9.42
CA ARG A 9 2.59 -6.99 -10.52
C ARG A 9 2.06 -6.52 -11.87
N LEU A 10 0.79 -6.76 -12.18
CA LEU A 10 0.16 -6.31 -13.44
C LEU A 10 0.16 -4.77 -13.58
N HIS A 11 0.06 -4.05 -12.46
CA HIS A 11 0.08 -2.59 -12.45
C HIS A 11 1.49 -2.00 -12.28
N GLY A 12 2.55 -2.81 -12.30
CA GLY A 12 3.92 -2.35 -12.07
C GLY A 12 4.11 -1.73 -10.69
N ILE A 13 3.41 -2.27 -9.69
CA ILE A 13 3.49 -1.85 -8.29
C ILE A 13 4.34 -2.89 -7.56
N ASP A 14 5.31 -2.43 -6.78
CA ASP A 14 6.03 -3.29 -5.85
C ASP A 14 5.05 -3.83 -4.79
N PRO A 15 4.78 -5.15 -4.74
CA PRO A 15 3.77 -5.71 -3.86
C PRO A 15 4.09 -5.53 -2.38
N TYR A 16 5.38 -5.48 -2.02
CA TYR A 16 5.82 -5.29 -0.64
C TYR A 16 5.49 -3.87 -0.15
N THR A 17 5.88 -2.86 -0.93
CA THR A 17 5.59 -1.45 -0.64
C THR A 17 4.09 -1.19 -0.53
N TYR A 18 3.30 -1.74 -1.46
CA TYR A 18 1.83 -1.64 -1.40
C TYR A 18 1.26 -2.29 -0.14
N LEU A 19 1.68 -3.52 0.18
CA LEU A 19 1.14 -4.25 1.31
C LEU A 19 1.48 -3.57 2.64
N VAL A 20 2.72 -3.12 2.82
CA VAL A 20 3.15 -2.40 4.02
C VAL A 20 2.34 -1.12 4.18
N ASP A 21 2.21 -0.31 3.13
CA ASP A 21 1.45 0.95 3.20
C ASP A 21 -0.04 0.69 3.50
N VAL A 22 -0.68 -0.23 2.77
CA VAL A 22 -2.11 -0.53 2.96
C VAL A 22 -2.39 -1.09 4.36
N LEU A 23 -1.53 -1.96 4.91
CA LEU A 23 -1.70 -2.48 6.27
C LEU A 23 -1.55 -1.39 7.33
N GLN A 24 -0.67 -0.41 7.13
CA GLN A 24 -0.54 0.73 8.04
C GLN A 24 -1.73 1.70 7.91
N ARG A 25 -2.24 1.87 6.69
CA ARG A 25 -3.27 2.86 6.37
C ARG A 25 -4.69 2.38 6.65
N VAL A 26 -4.96 1.07 6.56
CA VAL A 26 -6.32 0.51 6.73
C VAL A 26 -6.95 0.81 8.10
N GLY A 27 -6.15 0.92 9.15
CA GLY A 27 -6.63 1.26 10.50
C GLY A 27 -6.95 2.74 10.70
N GLN A 28 -6.43 3.62 9.85
CA GLN A 28 -6.56 5.07 9.96
C GLN A 28 -7.43 5.66 8.84
N HIS A 29 -7.69 4.90 7.78
CA HIS A 29 -8.40 5.35 6.60
C HIS A 29 -9.93 5.19 6.76
N PRO A 30 -10.75 6.16 6.34
CA PRO A 30 -12.21 6.04 6.41
C PRO A 30 -12.71 4.81 5.65
N ALA A 31 -13.58 4.00 6.27
CA ALA A 31 -14.14 2.80 5.64
C ALA A 31 -14.87 3.09 4.32
N SER A 32 -15.49 4.27 4.19
CA SER A 32 -16.16 4.71 2.96
C SER A 32 -15.22 4.92 1.77
N ARG A 33 -13.91 5.02 2.02
CA ARG A 33 -12.87 5.26 1.02
C ARG A 33 -11.91 4.09 0.83
N VAL A 34 -12.22 2.92 1.40
CA VAL A 34 -11.39 1.70 1.27
C VAL A 34 -11.06 1.33 -0.19
N ALA A 35 -11.90 1.74 -1.14
CA ALA A 35 -11.63 1.59 -2.57
C ALA A 35 -10.28 2.22 -2.97
N GLU A 36 -9.94 3.39 -2.40
CA GLU A 36 -8.68 4.12 -2.66
C GLU A 36 -7.44 3.27 -2.33
N LEU A 37 -7.58 2.27 -1.46
CA LEU A 37 -6.51 1.34 -1.11
C LEU A 37 -6.36 0.19 -2.10
N THR A 38 -7.23 0.02 -3.09
CA THR A 38 -7.03 -0.99 -4.15
C THR A 38 -5.78 -0.65 -4.98
N PRO A 39 -5.06 -1.64 -5.56
CA PRO A 39 -3.74 -1.39 -6.19
C PRO A 39 -3.76 -0.27 -7.23
N ARG A 40 -4.82 -0.21 -8.05
CA ARG A 40 -4.96 0.81 -9.09
C ARG A 40 -5.09 2.22 -8.49
N GLN A 41 -5.95 2.40 -7.49
CA GLN A 41 -6.19 3.72 -6.89
C GLN A 41 -5.05 4.11 -5.94
N TRP A 42 -4.50 3.15 -5.20
CA TRP A 42 -3.34 3.36 -4.34
C TRP A 42 -2.16 3.92 -5.13
N LYS A 43 -1.93 3.42 -6.35
CA LYS A 43 -0.89 3.93 -7.24
C LYS A 43 -1.06 5.42 -7.57
N GLN A 44 -2.31 5.88 -7.67
CA GLN A 44 -2.62 7.28 -8.01
C GLN A 44 -2.55 8.19 -6.78
N HIS A 45 -2.93 7.70 -5.61
CA HIS A 45 -3.11 8.52 -4.40
C HIS A 45 -1.93 8.46 -3.43
N PHE A 46 -1.22 7.33 -3.33
CA PHE A 46 -0.29 7.06 -2.23
C PHE A 46 1.10 6.58 -2.67
N ALA A 47 1.26 6.04 -3.89
CA ALA A 47 2.56 5.48 -4.32
C ALA A 47 3.74 6.47 -4.32
N GLN A 48 3.49 7.77 -4.40
CA GLN A 48 4.54 8.80 -4.32
C GLN A 48 5.04 9.01 -2.89
N ASN A 49 4.20 8.73 -1.88
CA ASN A 49 4.55 8.86 -0.47
C ASN A 49 3.92 7.70 0.35
N PRO A 50 4.43 6.47 0.18
CA PRO A 50 3.89 5.32 0.86
C PRO A 50 4.25 5.36 2.35
N LEU A 51 3.32 4.97 3.22
CA LEU A 51 3.67 4.68 4.62
C LEU A 51 4.63 3.49 4.65
N ARG A 52 5.66 3.60 5.47
CA ARG A 52 6.65 2.55 5.68
C ARG A 52 6.45 1.91 7.04
N SER A 53 6.99 0.72 7.22
CA SER A 53 7.03 0.07 8.53
C SER A 53 7.80 0.93 9.52
N ASP A 54 7.34 1.02 10.76
CA ASP A 54 8.05 1.70 11.86
C ASP A 54 9.45 1.09 12.08
N LEU A 55 9.63 -0.19 11.72
CA LEU A 55 10.93 -0.87 11.74
C LEU A 55 11.93 -0.31 10.72
N TYR A 56 11.50 0.47 9.73
CA TYR A 56 12.42 1.15 8.83
C TYR A 56 13.17 2.31 9.51
N ALA A 57 12.56 2.92 10.54
CA ALA A 57 13.16 4.06 11.25
C ALA A 57 14.23 3.64 12.25
N ILE A 58 14.19 2.40 12.76
CA ILE A 58 15.15 1.90 13.76
C ILE A 58 16.49 1.47 13.15
N ASP A 59 16.55 1.16 11.85
CA ASP A 59 17.79 0.75 11.16
C ASP A 59 18.56 1.94 10.55
N ALA A 60 18.04 3.17 10.66
CA ALA A 60 18.67 4.39 10.15
C ALA A 60 19.47 5.16 11.22
N GLY A 61 19.73 4.54 12.37
CA GLY A 61 20.47 5.09 13.51
C GLY A 61 21.87 4.51 13.65
#